data_AF-A0A7Y3AWQ8-F1
#
_entry.id   AF-A0A7Y3AWQ8-F1
#
_cell.length_a   1.000
_cell.length_b   1.000
_cell.length_c   1.000
_cell.angle_alpha   90.00
_cell.angle_beta   90.00
_cell.angle_gamma   90.00
#
_symmetry.space_group_name_H-M   'P 1'
#
loop_
_entity.id
_entity.type
_entity.pdbx_description
1 polymer ?
#
loop_
_entity_poly.entity_id
_entity_poly.type
_entity_poly.pdbx_seq_one_letter_code
_entity_poly.pdbx_strand_id
1 'polypeptide(L)'
;MDKTKKPVHQRELFGHPAGLYILFLTEMWERFSYYGMRGILVLYLTAQTRGDNPGLGWLDGEALSLYGWYTMLVYVASIPGGIIADKIIGQKRAVMIGGFLLVAGHGILSIELMWAFYSGLGLIIAGVGMLKPNISTLVGGLYRQGDERRDKGFSIFYIGINTGAALAALVVAWVADMWGWHAGFGLAAIGMVLGQVIYLSGQKYLVTVGNKPKEKEVNSEDVSIKDIFMQQFSTRIPLTITLFLAVASSVVAWNFIEDQRLAYIIFFIFLSVVVGMMFTIYQDLHTQIEKDRYLVLLLSFIIVIVFWGAFEQAGGLMNLYAENRTDRFLFGYQIPAAAFQFFNPFYIIVFAVPVANFWMWWKHRGKEASSLFKMANGVIIMGLGFVFMVFASMQYETLGKSALYWLALAYLFHTIGELCASPVALSFITKLAPIRYGALMMGVYFAATGLGNKVAGLIGESASEAGELNIFAGITIFCVAFGLLVIAILKPLKRLTHGAEEDERAMTS
;
A
#
# COMPACT_ATOMS: atom_id res chain seq x y z
N MET A 1 12.32 -8.38 38.78
CA MET A 1 12.58 -7.07 38.15
C MET A 1 11.25 -6.35 38.03
N ASP A 2 11.16 -5.17 38.64
CA ASP A 2 9.93 -4.42 38.84
C ASP A 2 9.32 -3.94 37.51
N LYS A 3 8.18 -4.54 37.12
CA LYS A 3 7.44 -4.25 35.87
C LYS A 3 6.74 -2.87 35.89
N THR A 4 6.89 -2.07 36.96
CA THR A 4 6.10 -0.84 37.15
C THR A 4 6.89 0.47 37.05
N LYS A 5 8.21 0.44 36.84
CA LYS A 5 8.99 1.69 36.67
C LYS A 5 8.83 2.29 35.28
N LYS A 6 7.91 3.27 35.20
CA LYS A 6 7.79 4.22 34.07
C LYS A 6 9.18 4.77 33.70
N PRO A 7 9.57 4.81 32.41
CA PRO A 7 10.79 5.51 32.02
C PRO A 7 10.67 6.97 32.50
N VAL A 8 11.67 7.45 33.23
CA VAL A 8 11.67 8.68 34.04
C VAL A 8 11.49 9.99 33.22
N HIS A 9 11.20 9.93 31.92
CA HIS A 9 11.09 11.14 31.09
C HIS A 9 10.07 11.14 29.93
N GLN A 10 9.18 10.16 29.83
CA GLN A 10 8.22 10.14 28.72
C GLN A 10 6.88 10.75 29.17
N ARG A 11 6.61 11.99 28.74
CA ARG A 11 5.30 12.63 28.92
C ARG A 11 4.24 11.75 28.26
N GLU A 12 3.17 11.43 28.96
CA GLU A 12 2.03 10.64 28.44
C GLU A 12 0.84 11.58 28.13
N LEU A 13 0.04 11.22 27.13
CA LEU A 13 -1.22 11.86 26.78
C LEU A 13 -2.25 10.74 26.50
N PHE A 14 -3.45 10.83 27.07
CA PHE A 14 -4.50 9.79 27.01
C PHE A 14 -3.99 8.35 27.20
N GLY A 15 -3.03 8.14 28.11
CA GLY A 15 -2.49 6.81 28.45
C GLY A 15 -1.38 6.27 27.54
N HIS A 16 -1.01 7.02 26.48
CA HIS A 16 0.06 6.66 25.54
C HIS A 16 1.22 7.68 25.58
N PRO A 17 2.44 7.30 25.16
CA PRO A 17 3.55 8.26 25.04
C PRO A 17 3.15 9.45 24.16
N ALA A 18 3.44 10.68 24.59
CA ALA A 18 3.08 11.90 23.84
C ALA A 18 3.66 11.91 22.42
N GLY A 19 4.80 11.23 22.21
CA GLY A 19 5.37 11.01 20.89
C GLY A 19 4.42 10.31 19.91
N LEU A 20 3.48 9.46 20.39
CA LEU A 20 2.47 8.82 19.55
C LEU A 20 1.63 9.86 18.82
N TYR A 21 1.18 10.91 19.51
CA TYR A 21 0.31 11.94 18.93
C TYR A 21 1.06 12.84 17.94
N ILE A 22 2.36 13.03 18.16
CA ILE A 22 3.23 13.67 17.16
C ILE A 22 3.27 12.83 15.89
N LEU A 23 3.58 11.53 16.01
CA LEU A 23 3.65 10.63 14.86
C LEU A 23 2.30 10.46 14.17
N PHE A 24 1.22 10.37 14.95
CA PHE A 24 -0.16 10.34 14.46
C PHE A 24 -0.47 11.57 13.60
N LEU A 25 -0.20 12.78 14.11
CA LEU A 25 -0.52 14.01 13.37
C LEU A 25 0.39 14.18 12.16
N THR A 26 1.68 13.85 12.28
CA THR A 26 2.60 13.85 11.14
C THR A 26 2.13 12.91 10.04
N GLU A 27 1.76 11.67 10.39
CA GLU A 27 1.24 10.70 9.43
C GLU A 27 -0.10 11.12 8.85
N MET A 28 -1.01 11.64 9.66
CA MET A 28 -2.31 12.12 9.18
C MET A 28 -2.14 13.19 8.08
N TRP A 29 -1.23 14.14 8.27
CA TRP A 29 -0.96 15.20 7.30
C TRP A 29 -0.19 14.72 6.07
N GLU A 30 0.74 13.78 6.22
CA GLU A 30 1.38 13.15 5.06
C GLU A 30 0.36 12.36 4.25
N ARG A 31 -0.54 11.62 4.90
CA ARG A 31 -1.60 10.85 4.22
C ARG A 31 -2.61 11.78 3.56
N PHE A 32 -2.92 12.91 4.21
CA PHE A 32 -3.71 13.96 3.59
C PHE A 32 -3.06 14.43 2.26
N SER A 33 -1.76 14.74 2.30
CA SER A 33 -1.03 15.19 1.12
C SER A 33 -1.00 14.14 0.01
N TYR A 34 -0.63 12.90 0.36
CA TYR A 34 -0.49 11.80 -0.60
C TYR A 34 -1.83 11.42 -1.23
N TYR A 35 -2.87 11.16 -0.43
CA TYR A 35 -4.17 10.74 -0.95
C TYR A 35 -4.90 11.88 -1.68
N GLY A 36 -4.70 13.13 -1.26
CA GLY A 36 -5.26 14.30 -1.96
C GLY A 36 -4.70 14.45 -3.36
N MET A 37 -3.36 14.47 -3.48
CA MET A 37 -2.68 14.52 -4.77
C MET A 37 -3.03 13.29 -5.62
N ARG A 38 -2.93 12.08 -5.07
CA ARG A 38 -3.27 10.83 -5.77
C ARG A 38 -4.72 10.85 -6.27
N GLY A 39 -5.62 11.44 -5.48
CA GLY A 39 -7.05 11.49 -5.78
C GLY A 39 -7.38 12.27 -7.04
N ILE A 40 -6.63 13.34 -7.31
CA ILE A 40 -6.84 14.21 -8.47
C ILE A 40 -5.86 13.94 -9.62
N LEU A 41 -4.83 13.10 -9.41
CA LEU A 41 -3.76 12.87 -10.37
C LEU A 41 -4.26 12.40 -11.74
N VAL A 42 -5.02 11.30 -11.79
CA VAL A 42 -5.51 10.73 -13.05
C VAL A 42 -6.51 11.68 -13.72
N LEU A 43 -7.36 12.35 -12.92
CA LEU A 43 -8.32 13.33 -13.42
C LEU A 43 -7.63 14.54 -14.07
N TYR A 44 -6.55 15.04 -13.47
CA TYR A 44 -5.74 16.11 -14.04
C TYR A 44 -5.09 15.70 -15.37
N LEU A 45 -4.57 14.47 -15.46
CA LEU A 45 -3.92 13.98 -16.68
C LEU A 45 -4.92 13.91 -17.85
N THR A 46 -6.14 13.45 -17.62
CA THR A 46 -7.14 13.22 -18.67
C THR A 46 -8.05 14.42 -18.92
N ALA A 47 -8.14 15.37 -17.97
CA ALA A 47 -8.90 16.59 -18.15
C ALA A 47 -8.45 17.37 -19.39
N GLN A 48 -9.41 17.97 -20.10
CA GLN A 48 -9.18 18.64 -21.38
C GLN A 48 -8.19 19.81 -21.24
N THR A 49 -7.39 20.06 -22.28
CA THR A 49 -6.40 21.17 -22.28
C THR A 49 -7.01 22.56 -22.40
N ARG A 50 -8.32 22.66 -22.65
CA ARG A 50 -9.08 23.90 -22.75
C ARG A 50 -10.37 23.75 -21.95
N GLY A 51 -10.78 24.79 -21.24
CA GLY A 51 -11.99 24.80 -20.42
C GLY A 51 -11.80 25.59 -19.13
N ASP A 52 -12.74 25.45 -18.21
CA ASP A 52 -12.75 26.18 -16.93
C ASP A 52 -11.66 25.66 -15.96
N ASN A 53 -11.29 24.38 -16.07
CA ASN A 53 -10.22 23.76 -15.27
C ASN A 53 -9.31 22.86 -16.14
N PRO A 54 -8.40 23.47 -16.93
CA PRO A 54 -7.64 22.75 -17.95
C PRO A 54 -6.66 21.74 -17.35
N GLY A 55 -6.65 20.53 -17.89
CA GLY A 55 -5.67 19.47 -17.60
C GLY A 55 -4.68 19.25 -18.74
N LEU A 56 -4.12 18.04 -18.82
CA LEU A 56 -3.12 17.69 -19.83
C LEU A 56 -3.69 17.03 -21.10
N GLY A 57 -4.95 16.60 -21.09
CA GLY A 57 -5.64 15.98 -22.23
C GLY A 57 -5.02 14.67 -22.70
N TRP A 58 -4.43 13.89 -21.80
CA TRP A 58 -3.88 12.56 -22.10
C TRP A 58 -4.99 11.56 -22.36
N LEU A 59 -4.65 10.47 -23.04
CA LEU A 59 -5.55 9.33 -23.15
C LEU A 59 -5.70 8.64 -21.78
N ASP A 60 -6.90 8.13 -21.49
CA ASP A 60 -7.19 7.41 -20.24
C ASP A 60 -6.18 6.27 -20.00
N GLY A 61 -5.85 5.49 -21.04
CA GLY A 61 -4.85 4.42 -20.96
C GLY A 61 -3.46 4.91 -20.55
N GLU A 62 -2.98 6.03 -21.13
CA GLU A 62 -1.68 6.62 -20.79
C GLU A 62 -1.64 7.11 -19.34
N ALA A 63 -2.71 7.76 -18.89
CA ALA A 63 -2.84 8.25 -17.52
C ALA A 63 -2.89 7.09 -16.50
N LEU A 64 -3.61 6.02 -16.80
CA LEU A 64 -3.68 4.81 -15.96
C LEU A 64 -2.35 4.05 -15.95
N SER A 65 -1.62 4.04 -17.07
CA SER A 65 -0.29 3.46 -17.17
C SER A 65 0.70 4.20 -16.26
N LEU A 66 0.73 5.55 -16.31
CA LEU A 66 1.54 6.37 -15.42
C LEU A 66 1.15 6.17 -13.96
N TYR A 67 -0.16 6.15 -13.66
CA TYR A 67 -0.67 5.92 -12.32
C TYR A 67 -0.17 4.59 -11.73
N GLY A 68 -0.21 3.50 -12.51
CA GLY A 68 0.29 2.20 -12.09
C GLY A 68 1.80 2.19 -11.82
N TRP A 69 2.60 2.85 -12.65
CA TRP A 69 4.04 3.00 -12.42
C TRP A 69 4.33 3.83 -11.17
N TYR A 70 3.68 4.98 -11.05
CA TYR A 70 3.87 5.91 -9.94
C TYR A 70 3.57 5.22 -8.60
N THR A 71 2.39 4.60 -8.49
CA THR A 71 1.96 3.92 -7.25
C THR A 71 2.84 2.71 -6.93
N MET A 72 3.26 1.91 -7.93
CA MET A 72 4.23 0.84 -7.72
C MET A 72 5.55 1.36 -7.14
N LEU A 73 6.10 2.42 -7.74
CA LEU A 73 7.38 3.00 -7.30
C LEU A 73 7.31 3.56 -5.89
N VAL A 74 6.18 4.15 -5.47
CA VAL A 74 5.97 4.61 -4.09
C VAL A 74 6.14 3.47 -3.07
N TYR A 75 5.61 2.28 -3.36
CA TYR A 75 5.79 1.12 -2.49
C TYR A 75 7.21 0.55 -2.57
N VAL A 76 7.76 0.39 -3.77
CA VAL A 76 9.12 -0.15 -3.97
C VAL A 76 10.18 0.76 -3.32
N ALA A 77 10.02 2.08 -3.38
CA ALA A 77 10.94 3.04 -2.77
C ALA A 77 11.01 2.95 -1.23
N SER A 78 10.01 2.33 -0.59
CA SER A 78 10.03 2.09 0.87
C SER A 78 11.14 1.09 1.27
N ILE A 79 11.56 0.21 0.35
CA ILE A 79 12.63 -0.76 0.63
C ILE A 79 13.99 -0.06 0.82
N PRO A 80 14.54 0.69 -0.16
CA PRO A 80 15.80 1.39 0.05
C PRO A 80 15.70 2.46 1.14
N GLY A 81 14.55 3.14 1.29
CA GLY A 81 14.38 4.13 2.35
C GLY A 81 14.43 3.56 3.77
N GLY A 82 13.90 2.35 3.99
CA GLY A 82 14.09 1.61 5.24
C GLY A 82 15.57 1.24 5.49
N ILE A 83 16.23 0.68 4.48
CA ILE A 83 17.66 0.28 4.56
C ILE A 83 18.55 1.48 4.91
N ILE A 84 18.32 2.63 4.27
CA ILE A 84 19.08 3.87 4.51
C ILE A 84 18.91 4.33 5.96
N ALA A 85 17.69 4.26 6.49
CA ALA A 85 17.41 4.62 7.87
C ALA A 85 18.09 3.66 8.86
N ASP A 86 17.96 2.36 8.63
CA ASP A 86 18.46 1.33 9.53
C ASP A 86 19.99 1.27 9.58
N LYS A 87 20.69 1.68 8.51
CA LYS A 87 22.15 1.55 8.42
C LYS A 87 22.92 2.87 8.49
N ILE A 88 22.34 3.97 8.00
CA ILE A 88 23.12 5.19 7.73
C ILE A 88 22.69 6.35 8.63
N ILE A 89 21.41 6.71 8.62
CA ILE A 89 20.95 8.00 9.16
C ILE A 89 20.03 7.91 10.38
N GLY A 90 19.45 6.74 10.67
CA GLY A 90 18.40 6.56 11.68
C GLY A 90 17.00 6.99 11.20
N GLN A 91 15.97 6.36 11.75
CA GLN A 91 14.57 6.54 11.34
C GLN A 91 14.09 7.98 11.54
N LYS A 92 14.55 8.70 12.58
CA LYS A 92 14.17 10.10 12.78
C LYS A 92 14.63 11.03 11.67
N ARG A 93 15.87 10.86 11.20
CA ARG A 93 16.38 11.65 10.08
C ARG A 93 15.74 11.24 8.77
N ALA A 94 15.48 9.95 8.58
CA ALA A 94 14.80 9.45 7.39
C ALA A 94 13.39 10.06 7.24
N VAL A 95 12.59 10.08 8.31
CA VAL A 95 11.28 10.74 8.33
C VAL A 95 11.40 12.23 8.04
N MET A 96 12.36 12.93 8.64
CA MET A 96 12.59 14.35 8.39
C MET A 96 12.93 14.65 6.92
N ILE A 97 13.88 13.91 6.34
CA ILE A 97 14.30 14.07 4.94
C ILE A 97 13.14 13.72 4.00
N GLY A 98 12.45 12.61 4.27
CA GLY A 98 11.28 12.19 3.50
C GLY A 98 10.20 13.26 3.50
N GLY A 99 9.91 13.86 4.64
CA GLY A 99 8.95 14.95 4.74
C GLY A 99 9.36 16.21 3.97
N PHE A 100 10.63 16.59 3.96
CA PHE A 100 11.11 17.70 3.12
C PHE A 100 11.03 17.41 1.62
N LEU A 101 11.34 16.17 1.20
CA LEU A 101 11.18 15.74 -0.18
C LEU A 101 9.70 15.79 -0.61
N LEU A 102 8.78 15.41 0.27
CA LEU A 102 7.34 15.51 0.02
C LEU A 102 6.87 16.97 -0.10
N VAL A 103 7.31 17.86 0.80
CA VAL A 103 7.02 19.30 0.70
C VAL A 103 7.49 19.84 -0.65
N ALA A 104 8.73 19.55 -1.03
CA ALA A 104 9.28 19.98 -2.32
C ALA A 104 8.49 19.38 -3.50
N GLY A 105 8.19 18.08 -3.46
CA GLY A 105 7.48 17.39 -4.53
C GLY A 105 6.08 17.94 -4.76
N HIS A 106 5.26 18.04 -3.71
CA HIS A 106 3.92 18.61 -3.81
C HIS A 106 3.93 20.11 -4.14
N GLY A 107 4.89 20.87 -3.60
CA GLY A 107 5.05 22.28 -3.93
C GLY A 107 5.38 22.49 -5.41
N ILE A 108 6.27 21.68 -5.97
CA ILE A 108 6.63 21.73 -7.40
C ILE A 108 5.45 21.33 -8.28
N LEU A 109 4.59 20.38 -7.86
CA LEU A 109 3.37 20.04 -8.60
C LEU A 109 2.37 21.21 -8.72
N SER A 110 2.52 22.26 -7.92
CA SER A 110 1.71 23.49 -8.04
C SER A 110 2.15 24.36 -9.23
N ILE A 111 3.22 24.00 -9.93
CA ILE A 111 3.74 24.71 -11.11
C ILE A 111 3.23 24.01 -12.38
N GLU A 112 2.60 24.78 -13.26
CA GLU A 112 2.01 24.37 -14.55
C GLU A 112 3.06 24.04 -15.64
N LEU A 113 4.10 23.26 -15.31
CA LEU A 113 5.15 22.88 -16.25
C LEU A 113 5.45 21.38 -16.20
N MET A 114 5.71 20.76 -17.35
CA MET A 114 5.91 19.31 -17.44
C MET A 114 7.16 18.81 -16.70
N TRP A 115 8.24 19.60 -16.70
CA TRP A 115 9.43 19.27 -15.90
C TRP A 115 9.11 19.27 -14.40
N ALA A 116 8.22 20.17 -13.96
CA ALA A 116 7.78 20.28 -12.58
C ALA A 116 6.90 19.08 -12.22
N PHE A 117 5.97 18.69 -13.11
CA PHE A 117 5.15 17.50 -12.93
C PHE A 117 5.98 16.23 -12.66
N TYR A 118 6.90 15.86 -13.55
CA TYR A 118 7.69 14.63 -13.39
C TYR A 118 8.69 14.70 -12.23
N SER A 119 9.34 15.86 -12.01
CA SER A 119 10.24 16.02 -10.86
C SER A 119 9.48 15.99 -9.54
N GLY A 120 8.27 16.55 -9.49
CA GLY A 120 7.37 16.49 -8.35
C GLY A 120 6.99 15.05 -7.99
N LEU A 121 6.56 14.24 -8.96
CA LEU A 121 6.27 12.82 -8.75
C LEU A 121 7.50 12.04 -8.27
N GLY A 122 8.67 12.29 -8.85
CA GLY A 122 9.93 11.66 -8.44
C GLY A 122 10.33 11.98 -7.00
N LEU A 123 10.18 13.25 -6.60
CA LEU A 123 10.42 13.69 -5.22
C LEU A 123 9.41 13.08 -4.24
N ILE A 124 8.15 12.93 -4.64
CA ILE A 124 7.14 12.27 -3.80
C ILE A 124 7.47 10.78 -3.64
N ILE A 125 7.85 10.06 -4.70
CA ILE A 125 8.29 8.66 -4.63
C ILE A 125 9.45 8.51 -3.61
N ALA A 126 10.49 9.35 -3.75
CA ALA A 126 11.63 9.33 -2.84
C ALA A 126 11.23 9.70 -1.40
N GLY A 127 10.36 10.70 -1.25
CA GLY A 127 9.88 11.20 0.02
C GLY A 127 9.04 10.19 0.80
N VAL A 128 8.06 9.56 0.15
CA VAL A 128 7.27 8.46 0.74
C VAL A 128 8.20 7.29 1.09
N GLY A 129 9.11 6.93 0.19
CA GLY A 129 10.07 5.85 0.43
C GLY A 129 10.91 6.05 1.70
N MET A 130 11.31 7.29 1.99
CA MET A 130 12.07 7.64 3.20
C MET A 130 11.19 7.82 4.45
N LEU A 131 9.94 8.23 4.32
CA LEU A 131 9.06 8.52 5.46
C LEU A 131 8.27 7.29 5.92
N LYS A 132 7.53 6.65 5.01
CA LYS A 132 6.51 5.62 5.31
C LYS A 132 7.02 4.41 6.10
N PRO A 133 8.10 3.71 5.70
CA PRO A 133 8.60 2.58 6.47
C PRO A 133 9.15 3.01 7.83
N ASN A 134 9.71 4.22 7.91
CA ASN A 134 10.49 4.67 9.06
C ASN A 134 9.64 5.27 10.17
N ILE A 135 8.56 5.97 9.83
CA ILE A 135 7.64 6.52 10.83
C ILE A 135 6.88 5.41 11.57
N SER A 136 6.54 4.33 10.89
CA SER A 136 5.93 3.12 11.50
C SER A 136 6.88 2.48 12.51
N THR A 137 8.18 2.42 12.19
CA THR A 137 9.22 1.95 13.12
C THR A 137 9.35 2.87 14.33
N LEU A 138 9.23 4.20 14.18
CA LEU A 138 9.21 5.13 15.31
C LEU A 138 8.05 4.85 16.26
N VAL A 139 6.84 4.56 15.74
CA VAL A 139 5.67 4.22 16.56
C VAL A 139 5.94 2.96 17.38
N GLY A 140 6.47 1.91 16.74
CA GLY A 140 6.84 0.67 17.41
C GLY A 140 7.87 0.89 18.52
N GLY A 141 8.87 1.74 18.26
CA GLY A 141 9.92 2.07 19.23
C GLY A 141 9.47 2.87 20.45
N LEU A 142 8.27 3.49 20.42
CA LEU A 142 7.75 4.23 21.58
C LEU A 142 7.41 3.31 22.76
N TYR A 143 7.19 2.02 22.50
CA TYR A 143 6.76 1.03 23.47
C TYR A 143 7.90 0.05 23.77
N ARG A 144 8.02 -0.36 25.04
CA ARG A 144 8.94 -1.43 25.41
C ARG A 144 8.42 -2.77 24.91
N GLN A 145 9.32 -3.73 24.72
CA GLN A 145 8.93 -5.11 24.43
C GLN A 145 8.01 -5.66 25.54
N GLY A 146 6.85 -6.19 25.16
CA GLY A 146 5.83 -6.69 26.09
C GLY A 146 4.86 -5.63 26.64
N ASP A 147 4.92 -4.37 26.20
CA ASP A 147 3.92 -3.35 26.58
C ASP A 147 2.61 -3.57 25.81
N GLU A 148 1.54 -3.96 26.51
CA GLU A 148 0.20 -4.21 25.95
C GLU A 148 -0.43 -2.99 25.26
N ARG A 149 0.07 -1.78 25.55
CA ARG A 149 -0.41 -0.55 24.90
C ARG A 149 0.09 -0.42 23.46
N ARG A 150 1.10 -1.20 23.06
CA ARG A 150 1.69 -1.12 21.72
C ARG A 150 0.65 -1.31 20.63
N ASP A 151 -0.17 -2.35 20.74
CA ASP A 151 -1.18 -2.69 19.73
C ASP A 151 -2.26 -1.60 19.62
N LYS A 152 -2.75 -1.11 20.78
CA LYS A 152 -3.65 0.05 20.84
C LYS A 152 -3.01 1.31 20.23
N GLY A 153 -1.71 1.50 20.44
CA GLY A 153 -0.93 2.58 19.84
C GLY A 153 -0.92 2.52 18.32
N PHE A 154 -0.71 1.34 17.74
CA PHE A 154 -0.82 1.13 16.29
C PHE A 154 -2.24 1.34 15.78
N SER A 155 -3.27 0.94 16.53
CA SER A 155 -4.67 1.24 16.17
C SER A 155 -4.94 2.75 16.13
N ILE A 156 -4.46 3.51 17.12
CA ILE A 156 -4.57 4.98 17.13
C ILE A 156 -3.85 5.57 15.92
N PHE A 157 -2.61 5.14 15.66
CA PHE A 157 -1.84 5.58 14.50
C PHE A 157 -2.58 5.32 13.17
N TYR A 158 -3.19 4.14 13.03
CA TYR A 158 -3.97 3.76 11.86
C TYR A 158 -5.25 4.58 11.66
N ILE A 159 -5.89 5.04 12.74
CA ILE A 159 -7.00 6.01 12.65
C ILE A 159 -6.51 7.32 12.02
N GLY A 160 -5.29 7.75 12.31
CA GLY A 160 -4.70 8.97 11.74
C GLY A 160 -4.54 8.87 10.22
N ILE A 161 -4.08 7.73 9.73
CA ILE A 161 -3.96 7.44 8.29
C ILE A 161 -5.30 7.62 7.58
N ASN A 162 -6.34 6.96 8.09
CA ASN A 162 -7.68 7.00 7.48
C ASN A 162 -8.34 8.38 7.61
N THR A 163 -8.12 9.07 8.73
CA THR A 163 -8.60 10.44 8.91
C THR A 163 -7.97 11.38 7.89
N GLY A 164 -6.66 11.30 7.69
CA GLY A 164 -5.95 12.07 6.67
C GLY A 164 -6.47 11.80 5.25
N ALA A 165 -6.64 10.52 4.90
CA ALA A 165 -7.17 10.10 3.60
C ALA A 165 -8.60 10.63 3.36
N ALA A 166 -9.49 10.50 4.36
CA ALA A 166 -10.87 10.97 4.28
C ALA A 166 -10.95 12.49 4.13
N LEU A 167 -10.16 13.24 4.93
CA LEU A 167 -10.11 14.69 4.84
C LEU A 167 -9.56 15.15 3.49
N ALA A 168 -8.55 14.47 2.94
CA ALA A 168 -8.00 14.83 1.65
C ALA A 168 -8.95 14.58 0.50
N ALA A 169 -9.64 13.44 0.49
CA ALA A 169 -10.63 13.12 -0.53
C ALA A 169 -11.73 14.19 -0.58
N LEU A 170 -12.13 14.77 0.55
CA LEU A 170 -13.09 15.87 0.56
C LEU A 170 -12.41 17.20 0.19
N VAL A 171 -11.45 17.66 0.97
CA VAL A 171 -10.97 19.05 0.87
C VAL A 171 -10.14 19.28 -0.38
N VAL A 172 -9.22 18.38 -0.74
CA VAL A 172 -8.36 18.56 -1.92
C VAL A 172 -9.16 18.43 -3.20
N ALA A 173 -10.14 17.53 -3.25
CA ALA A 173 -11.01 17.39 -4.42
C ALA A 173 -11.83 18.66 -4.68
N TRP A 174 -12.44 19.24 -3.64
CA TRP A 174 -13.19 20.50 -3.78
C TRP A 174 -12.31 21.69 -4.15
N VAL A 175 -11.09 21.76 -3.60
CA VAL A 175 -10.14 22.82 -3.99
C VAL A 175 -9.70 22.66 -5.43
N ALA A 176 -9.42 21.45 -5.88
CA ALA A 176 -9.05 21.18 -7.27
C ALA A 176 -10.18 21.52 -8.25
N ASP A 177 -11.43 21.25 -7.88
CA ASP A 177 -12.61 21.56 -8.67
C ASP A 177 -12.88 23.07 -8.77
N MET A 178 -12.81 23.79 -7.64
CA MET A 178 -13.15 25.23 -7.59
C MET A 178 -12.02 26.18 -8.01
N TRP A 179 -10.76 25.83 -7.69
CA TRP A 179 -9.59 26.71 -7.88
C TRP A 179 -8.52 26.11 -8.80
N GLY A 180 -8.79 24.93 -9.35
CA GLY A 180 -7.93 24.28 -10.34
C GLY A 180 -6.96 23.25 -9.76
N TRP A 181 -6.50 22.35 -10.63
CA TRP A 181 -5.66 21.20 -10.26
C TRP A 181 -4.42 21.58 -9.45
N HIS A 182 -3.73 22.65 -9.85
CA HIS A 182 -2.51 23.12 -9.20
C HIS A 182 -2.77 23.72 -7.81
N ALA A 183 -3.95 24.31 -7.57
CA ALA A 183 -4.37 24.69 -6.23
C ALA A 183 -4.62 23.45 -5.35
N GLY A 184 -5.18 22.38 -5.92
CA GLY A 184 -5.31 21.07 -5.26
C GLY A 184 -3.95 20.48 -4.86
N PHE A 185 -2.97 20.48 -5.77
CA PHE A 185 -1.60 20.06 -5.49
C PHE A 185 -0.93 20.96 -4.43
N GLY A 186 -1.17 22.27 -4.48
CA GLY A 186 -0.68 23.23 -3.50
C GLY A 186 -1.27 23.03 -2.11
N LEU A 187 -2.56 22.69 -2.02
CA LEU A 187 -3.18 22.36 -0.73
C LEU A 187 -2.58 21.08 -0.13
N ALA A 188 -2.30 20.07 -0.96
CA ALA A 188 -1.54 18.89 -0.51
C ALA A 188 -0.17 19.30 0.06
N ALA A 189 0.56 20.19 -0.64
CA ALA A 189 1.84 20.73 -0.16
C ALA A 189 1.71 21.45 1.19
N ILE A 190 0.68 22.27 1.38
CA ILE A 190 0.39 22.93 2.66
C ILE A 190 0.17 21.89 3.76
N GLY A 191 -0.64 20.86 3.50
CA GLY A 191 -0.84 19.76 4.43
C GLY A 191 0.48 19.09 4.84
N MET A 192 1.34 18.79 3.86
CA MET A 192 2.66 18.21 4.13
C MET A 192 3.57 19.15 4.95
N VAL A 193 3.54 20.46 4.69
CA VAL A 193 4.28 21.46 5.49
C VAL A 193 3.81 21.43 6.95
N LEU A 194 2.50 21.35 7.20
CA LEU A 194 1.95 21.24 8.55
C LEU A 194 2.45 19.96 9.24
N GLY A 195 2.41 18.81 8.54
CA GLY A 195 2.95 17.54 9.04
C GLY A 195 4.44 17.64 9.40
N GLN A 196 5.23 18.30 8.56
CA GLN A 196 6.66 18.51 8.78
C GLN A 196 6.94 19.45 9.96
N VAL A 197 6.20 20.55 10.09
CA VAL A 197 6.31 21.48 11.23
C VAL A 197 5.96 20.79 12.54
N ILE A 198 4.90 19.97 12.56
CA ILE A 198 4.52 19.16 13.71
C ILE A 198 5.63 18.16 14.07
N TYR A 199 6.20 17.49 13.08
CA TYR A 199 7.29 16.54 13.29
C TYR A 199 8.52 17.20 13.91
N LEU A 200 8.98 18.32 13.31
CA LEU A 200 10.14 19.08 13.78
C LEU A 200 9.93 19.61 15.21
N SER A 201 8.76 20.19 15.48
CA SER A 201 8.41 20.71 16.81
C SER A 201 8.24 19.61 17.87
N GLY A 202 7.86 18.41 17.41
CA GLY A 202 7.57 17.24 18.24
C GLY A 202 8.78 16.34 18.50
N GLN A 203 9.95 16.58 17.90
CA GLN A 203 11.14 15.74 18.09
C GLN A 203 11.60 15.61 19.55
N LYS A 204 11.33 16.63 20.36
CA LYS A 204 11.56 16.59 21.82
C LYS A 204 10.78 15.50 22.55
N TYR A 205 9.74 14.93 21.94
CA TYR A 205 8.98 13.79 22.47
C TYR A 205 9.43 12.43 21.89
N LEU A 206 10.43 12.42 21.00
CA LEU A 206 10.98 11.24 20.31
C LEU A 206 12.45 10.99 20.67
N VAL A 207 12.90 11.43 21.85
CA VAL A 207 14.33 11.42 22.22
C VAL A 207 14.94 10.02 22.20
N THR A 208 14.20 9.02 22.68
CA THR A 208 14.69 7.65 22.88
C THR A 208 14.53 6.74 21.66
N VAL A 209 13.88 7.20 20.59
CA VAL A 209 13.48 6.34 19.45
C VAL A 209 14.10 6.81 18.14
N GLY A 210 14.42 5.86 17.26
CA GLY A 210 14.91 6.11 15.89
C GLY A 210 16.14 6.99 15.76
N ASN A 211 17.01 6.98 16.77
CA ASN A 211 18.33 7.59 16.69
C ASN A 211 19.22 6.83 15.71
N LYS A 212 20.31 7.47 15.26
CA LYS A 212 21.31 6.78 14.44
C LYS A 212 21.76 5.49 15.16
N PRO A 213 21.78 4.34 14.49
CA PRO A 213 22.26 3.10 15.09
C PRO A 213 23.66 3.30 15.66
N LYS A 214 23.89 2.87 16.90
CA LYS A 214 25.26 2.72 17.41
C LYS A 214 25.87 1.49 16.73
N GLU A 215 27.14 1.54 16.34
CA GLU A 215 27.86 0.48 15.60
C GLU A 215 27.78 -0.94 16.20
N LYS A 216 27.23 -1.11 17.42
CA LYS A 216 27.17 -2.37 18.18
C LYS A 216 25.76 -2.97 18.37
N GLU A 217 24.69 -2.37 17.85
CA GLU A 217 23.31 -2.88 18.02
C GLU A 217 22.66 -3.36 16.71
N VAL A 218 23.47 -3.75 15.71
CA VAL A 218 22.93 -4.62 14.64
C VAL A 218 22.83 -6.00 15.25
N ASN A 219 21.61 -6.50 15.46
CA ASN A 219 21.35 -7.86 15.91
C ASN A 219 22.23 -8.80 15.06
N SER A 220 23.16 -9.53 15.70
CA SER A 220 24.14 -10.37 15.00
C SER A 220 23.51 -11.53 14.21
N GLU A 221 22.20 -11.72 14.33
CA GLU A 221 21.41 -12.77 13.68
C GLU A 221 20.58 -12.26 12.48
N ASP A 222 20.41 -10.95 12.30
CA ASP A 222 19.64 -10.41 11.16
C ASP A 222 20.50 -10.40 9.89
N VAL A 223 20.05 -11.10 8.85
CA VAL A 223 20.78 -11.15 7.57
C VAL A 223 20.53 -9.88 6.80
N SER A 224 21.61 -9.19 6.42
CA SER A 224 21.49 -7.95 5.67
C SER A 224 21.13 -8.22 4.21
N ILE A 225 20.23 -7.39 3.67
CA ILE A 225 19.78 -7.43 2.25
C ILE A 225 20.96 -7.42 1.28
N LYS A 226 22.04 -6.71 1.63
CA LYS A 226 23.28 -6.66 0.84
C LYS A 226 23.95 -8.03 0.75
N ASP A 227 23.92 -8.81 1.83
CA ASP A 227 24.61 -10.09 1.89
C ASP A 227 23.86 -11.12 1.04
N ILE A 228 22.52 -11.13 1.12
CA ILE A 228 21.68 -11.94 0.22
C ILE A 228 21.87 -11.54 -1.24
N PHE A 229 21.89 -10.24 -1.54
CA PHE A 229 22.14 -9.75 -2.88
C PHE A 229 23.51 -10.21 -3.40
N MET A 230 24.58 -10.08 -2.62
CA MET A 230 25.91 -10.54 -3.03
C MET A 230 25.99 -12.07 -3.14
N GLN A 231 25.34 -12.80 -2.24
CA GLN A 231 25.27 -14.27 -2.24
C GLN A 231 24.55 -14.81 -3.48
N GLN A 232 23.50 -14.13 -3.94
CA GLN A 232 22.78 -14.46 -5.17
C GLN A 232 23.71 -14.49 -6.39
N PHE A 233 24.63 -13.52 -6.51
CA PHE A 233 25.59 -13.48 -7.61
C PHE A 233 26.83 -14.36 -7.39
N SER A 234 27.02 -14.87 -6.17
CA SER A 234 28.15 -15.76 -5.84
C SER A 234 27.76 -17.25 -5.96
N THR A 235 26.47 -17.57 -5.86
CA THR A 235 25.97 -18.96 -5.86
C THR A 235 25.47 -19.35 -7.25
N ARG A 236 25.91 -20.52 -7.76
CA ARG A 236 25.63 -20.96 -9.15
C ARG A 236 24.13 -21.00 -9.50
N ILE A 237 23.30 -21.56 -8.62
CA ILE A 237 21.87 -21.77 -8.92
C ILE A 237 21.08 -20.45 -8.91
N PRO A 238 21.09 -19.62 -7.85
CA PRO A 238 20.42 -18.32 -7.85
C PRO A 238 20.90 -17.41 -8.99
N LEU A 239 22.19 -17.39 -9.29
CA LEU A 239 22.75 -16.62 -10.41
C LEU A 239 22.15 -17.08 -11.75
N THR A 240 22.12 -18.40 -11.99
CA THR A 240 21.60 -18.96 -13.23
C THR A 240 20.12 -18.66 -13.40
N ILE A 241 19.31 -18.81 -12.34
CA ILE A 241 17.88 -18.47 -12.35
C ILE A 241 17.70 -16.98 -12.63
N THR A 242 18.45 -16.12 -11.95
CA THR A 242 18.37 -14.65 -12.11
C THR A 242 18.69 -14.23 -13.53
N LEU A 243 19.80 -14.71 -14.09
CA LEU A 243 20.22 -14.37 -15.45
C LEU A 243 19.27 -14.93 -16.49
N PHE A 244 18.82 -16.18 -16.32
CA PHE A 244 17.85 -16.80 -17.22
C PHE A 244 16.53 -16.02 -17.24
N LEU A 245 15.96 -15.73 -16.07
CA LEU A 245 14.73 -14.94 -15.97
C LEU A 245 14.91 -13.54 -16.54
N ALA A 246 16.02 -12.86 -16.22
CA ALA A 246 16.29 -11.51 -16.72
C ALA A 246 16.41 -11.47 -18.24
N VAL A 247 17.14 -12.41 -18.85
CA VAL A 247 17.29 -12.50 -20.31
C VAL A 247 15.98 -12.89 -20.96
N ALA A 248 15.33 -13.97 -20.50
CA ALA A 248 14.10 -14.47 -21.08
C ALA A 248 12.99 -13.40 -21.05
N SER A 249 12.77 -12.77 -19.89
CA SER A 249 11.77 -11.70 -19.75
C SER A 249 12.12 -10.45 -20.56
N SER A 250 13.40 -10.08 -20.65
CA SER A 250 13.83 -8.95 -21.49
C SER A 250 13.65 -9.22 -22.98
N VAL A 251 13.88 -10.46 -23.42
CA VAL A 251 13.61 -10.89 -24.81
C VAL A 251 12.12 -10.86 -25.09
N VAL A 252 11.28 -11.34 -24.16
CA VAL A 252 9.82 -11.23 -24.29
C VAL A 252 9.40 -9.76 -24.38
N ALA A 253 9.89 -8.89 -23.49
CA ALA A 253 9.62 -7.46 -23.57
C ALA A 253 10.06 -6.86 -24.90
N TRP A 254 11.25 -7.22 -25.39
CA TRP A 254 11.78 -6.68 -26.64
C TRP A 254 10.93 -7.03 -27.86
N ASN A 255 10.35 -8.24 -27.89
CA ASN A 255 9.59 -8.73 -29.03
C ASN A 255 8.09 -8.45 -28.95
N PHE A 256 7.51 -8.33 -27.74
CA PHE A 256 6.06 -8.24 -27.54
C PHE A 256 5.59 -6.94 -26.88
N ILE A 257 6.50 -6.09 -26.37
CA ILE A 257 6.16 -4.80 -25.78
C ILE A 257 6.73 -3.69 -26.65
N GLU A 258 5.85 -2.95 -27.32
CA GLU A 258 6.21 -1.78 -28.11
C GLU A 258 6.32 -0.54 -27.22
N ASP A 259 5.27 -0.23 -26.48
CA ASP A 259 5.22 0.95 -25.61
C ASP A 259 5.99 0.77 -24.31
N GLN A 260 6.77 1.80 -23.95
CA GLN A 260 7.55 1.83 -22.70
C GLN A 260 8.51 0.63 -22.54
N ARG A 261 8.93 0.00 -23.64
CA ARG A 261 9.76 -1.21 -23.68
C ARG A 261 10.93 -1.19 -22.70
N LEU A 262 11.67 -0.09 -22.67
CA LEU A 262 12.84 0.07 -21.78
C LEU A 262 12.45 0.00 -20.30
N ALA A 263 11.32 0.60 -19.91
CA ALA A 263 10.82 0.55 -18.54
C ALA A 263 10.44 -0.88 -18.14
N TYR A 264 9.78 -1.64 -19.02
CA TYR A 264 9.45 -3.05 -18.78
C TYR A 264 10.69 -3.94 -18.70
N ILE A 265 11.71 -3.70 -19.53
CA ILE A 265 12.99 -4.44 -19.44
C ILE A 265 13.64 -4.20 -18.08
N ILE A 266 13.76 -2.94 -17.64
CA ILE A 266 14.34 -2.60 -16.33
C ILE A 266 13.53 -3.24 -15.21
N PHE A 267 12.20 -3.17 -15.30
CA PHE A 267 11.29 -3.75 -14.32
C PHE A 267 11.40 -5.29 -14.25
N PHE A 268 11.51 -5.98 -15.39
CA PHE A 268 11.67 -7.43 -15.41
C PHE A 268 13.04 -7.88 -14.91
N ILE A 269 14.10 -7.12 -15.18
CA ILE A 269 15.42 -7.35 -14.56
C ILE A 269 15.29 -7.21 -13.04
N PHE A 270 14.66 -6.14 -12.55
CA PHE A 270 14.41 -5.95 -11.12
C PHE A 270 13.64 -7.12 -10.50
N LEU A 271 12.54 -7.57 -11.14
CA LEU A 271 11.75 -8.71 -10.65
C LEU A 271 12.57 -10.01 -10.65
N SER A 272 13.40 -10.23 -11.66
CA SER A 272 14.31 -11.37 -11.75
C SER A 272 15.32 -11.38 -10.61
N VAL A 273 15.85 -10.21 -10.24
CA VAL A 273 16.72 -10.04 -9.07
C VAL A 273 15.97 -10.40 -7.79
N VAL A 274 14.76 -9.87 -7.59
CA VAL A 274 13.94 -10.19 -6.39
C VAL A 274 13.67 -11.70 -6.30
N VAL A 275 13.28 -12.35 -7.40
CA VAL A 275 13.06 -13.81 -7.43
C VAL A 275 14.33 -14.57 -7.10
N GLY A 276 15.48 -14.15 -7.63
CA GLY A 276 16.76 -14.78 -7.29
C GLY A 276 17.16 -14.58 -5.83
N MET A 277 16.85 -13.43 -5.21
CA MET A 277 17.00 -13.24 -3.76
C MET A 277 16.10 -14.20 -2.99
N MET A 278 14.85 -14.37 -3.43
CA MET A 278 13.91 -15.29 -2.77
C MET A 278 14.40 -16.74 -2.87
N PHE A 279 15.01 -17.11 -3.98
CA PHE A 279 15.61 -18.44 -4.13
C PHE A 279 16.88 -18.60 -3.28
N THR A 280 17.69 -17.54 -3.16
CA THR A 280 18.88 -17.54 -2.28
C THR A 280 18.48 -17.79 -0.83
N ILE A 281 17.42 -17.13 -0.34
CA ILE A 281 16.86 -17.37 0.99
C ILE A 281 16.43 -18.83 1.12
N TYR A 282 15.66 -19.36 0.18
CA TYR A 282 15.18 -20.74 0.21
C TYR A 282 16.32 -21.77 0.35
N GLN A 283 17.46 -21.52 -0.30
CA GLN A 283 18.64 -22.38 -0.20
C GLN A 283 19.36 -22.27 1.15
N ASP A 284 19.30 -21.11 1.80
CA ASP A 284 19.88 -20.90 3.14
C ASP A 284 19.05 -21.54 4.25
N LEU A 285 17.78 -21.86 4.01
CA LEU A 285 16.92 -22.55 4.99
C LEU A 285 17.40 -23.99 5.21
N HIS A 286 17.59 -24.37 6.47
CA HIS A 286 18.15 -25.67 6.84
C HIS A 286 17.08 -26.71 7.14
N THR A 287 15.92 -26.29 7.65
CA THR A 287 14.85 -27.22 8.04
C THR A 287 13.74 -27.28 6.99
N GLN A 288 13.08 -28.44 6.88
CA GLN A 288 11.91 -28.59 6.01
C GLN A 288 10.74 -27.70 6.46
N ILE A 289 10.59 -27.49 7.77
CA ILE A 289 9.54 -26.63 8.35
C ILE A 289 9.71 -25.19 7.89
N GLU A 290 10.94 -24.63 7.95
CA GLU A 290 11.21 -23.28 7.45
C GLU A 290 10.93 -23.17 5.94
N LYS A 291 11.34 -24.18 5.16
CA LYS A 291 11.10 -24.21 3.71
C LYS A 291 9.61 -24.22 3.37
N ASP A 292 8.83 -25.07 4.04
CA ASP A 292 7.39 -25.17 3.84
C ASP A 292 6.69 -23.86 4.20
N ARG A 293 7.00 -23.27 5.37
CA ARG A 293 6.47 -21.96 5.79
C ARG A 293 6.84 -20.86 4.81
N TYR A 294 8.08 -20.85 4.35
CA TYR A 294 8.57 -19.87 3.39
C TYR A 294 7.85 -19.96 2.04
N LEU A 295 7.60 -21.17 1.53
CA LEU A 295 6.83 -21.36 0.29
C LEU A 295 5.39 -20.88 0.42
N VAL A 296 4.74 -21.15 1.55
CA VAL A 296 3.39 -20.65 1.83
C VAL A 296 3.38 -19.11 1.95
N LEU A 297 4.42 -18.54 2.56
CA LEU A 297 4.61 -17.09 2.62
C LEU A 297 4.71 -16.47 1.22
N LEU A 298 5.53 -17.04 0.34
CA LEU A 298 5.63 -16.56 -1.05
C LEU A 298 4.28 -16.66 -1.80
N LEU A 299 3.52 -17.73 -1.58
CA LEU A 299 2.18 -17.87 -2.15
C LEU A 299 1.23 -16.79 -1.63
N SER A 300 1.33 -16.41 -0.36
CA SER A 300 0.51 -15.32 0.19
C SER A 300 0.76 -13.97 -0.51
N PHE A 301 1.98 -13.73 -1.02
CA PHE A 301 2.27 -12.54 -1.81
C PHE A 301 1.53 -12.51 -3.14
N ILE A 302 1.23 -13.66 -3.74
CA ILE A 302 0.38 -13.74 -4.94
C ILE A 302 -1.04 -13.28 -4.60
N ILE A 303 -1.59 -13.70 -3.45
CA ILE A 303 -2.90 -13.25 -2.97
C ILE A 303 -2.90 -11.72 -2.76
N VAL A 304 -1.82 -11.17 -2.19
CA VAL A 304 -1.63 -9.73 -2.01
C VAL A 304 -1.60 -8.99 -3.35
N ILE A 305 -0.86 -9.49 -4.35
CA ILE A 305 -0.79 -8.90 -5.69
C ILE A 305 -2.18 -8.87 -6.36
N VAL A 306 -2.91 -9.98 -6.29
CA VAL A 306 -4.28 -10.09 -6.84
C VAL A 306 -5.21 -9.10 -6.15
N PHE A 307 -5.19 -9.05 -4.82
CA PHE A 307 -6.02 -8.15 -4.04
C PHE A 307 -5.78 -6.68 -4.43
N TRP A 308 -4.52 -6.22 -4.41
CA TRP A 308 -4.20 -4.83 -4.74
C TRP A 308 -4.34 -4.51 -6.23
N GLY A 309 -4.17 -5.49 -7.12
CA GLY A 309 -4.41 -5.36 -8.56
C GLY A 309 -5.86 -5.00 -8.91
N ALA A 310 -6.80 -5.47 -8.09
CA ALA A 310 -8.19 -5.11 -8.24
C ALA A 310 -8.60 -3.94 -7.33
N PHE A 311 -8.12 -3.88 -6.08
CA PHE A 311 -8.46 -2.82 -5.15
C PHE A 311 -8.01 -1.42 -5.62
N GLU A 312 -6.81 -1.30 -6.21
CA GLU A 312 -6.22 -0.01 -6.59
C GLU A 312 -6.82 0.58 -7.88
N GLN A 313 -7.80 -0.08 -8.49
CA GLN A 313 -8.67 0.55 -9.51
C GLN A 313 -9.39 1.78 -8.96
N ALA A 314 -9.57 1.85 -7.63
CA ALA A 314 -10.20 2.94 -6.91
C ALA A 314 -9.64 4.33 -7.24
N GLY A 315 -8.32 4.47 -7.41
CA GLY A 315 -7.68 5.76 -7.74
C GLY A 315 -7.46 5.97 -9.23
N GLY A 316 -7.56 4.90 -10.03
CA GLY A 316 -7.43 4.90 -11.49
C GLY A 316 -8.77 4.77 -12.18
N LEU A 317 -9.06 3.58 -12.74
CA LEU A 317 -10.22 3.34 -13.61
C LEU A 317 -11.56 3.75 -12.98
N MET A 318 -11.77 3.44 -11.69
CA MET A 318 -13.02 3.81 -11.01
C MET A 318 -13.16 5.32 -10.81
N ASN A 319 -12.03 6.04 -10.69
CA ASN A 319 -12.01 7.49 -10.55
C ASN A 319 -12.40 8.17 -11.87
N LEU A 320 -11.86 7.68 -12.99
CA LEU A 320 -12.29 8.10 -14.33
C LEU A 320 -13.75 7.75 -14.60
N TYR A 321 -14.19 6.57 -14.16
CA TYR A 321 -15.60 6.17 -14.26
C TYR A 321 -16.51 7.11 -13.47
N ALA A 322 -16.12 7.51 -12.26
CA ALA A 322 -16.85 8.49 -11.46
C ALA A 322 -16.97 9.83 -12.20
N GLU A 323 -15.88 10.31 -12.82
CA GLU A 323 -15.87 11.57 -13.56
C GLU A 323 -16.77 11.52 -14.81
N ASN A 324 -16.60 10.49 -15.62
CA ASN A 324 -17.15 10.44 -16.98
C ASN A 324 -18.55 9.80 -17.05
N ARG A 325 -18.83 8.81 -16.21
CA ARG A 325 -19.99 7.91 -16.35
C ARG A 325 -21.03 8.07 -15.26
N THR A 326 -20.64 8.60 -14.10
CA THR A 326 -21.55 8.69 -12.94
C THR A 326 -22.28 10.03 -12.93
N ASP A 327 -23.57 10.01 -12.58
CA ASP A 327 -24.29 11.20 -12.15
C ASP A 327 -23.86 11.54 -10.72
N ARG A 328 -23.10 12.64 -10.61
CA ARG A 328 -22.52 13.12 -9.36
C ARG A 328 -23.31 14.27 -8.75
N PHE A 329 -24.50 14.60 -9.25
CA PHE A 329 -25.35 15.63 -8.64
C PHE A 329 -26.03 15.10 -7.38
N LEU A 330 -25.78 15.78 -6.26
CA LEU A 330 -26.41 15.49 -4.97
C LEU A 330 -26.70 16.79 -4.23
N PHE A 331 -27.91 16.91 -3.69
CA PHE A 331 -28.37 18.10 -2.94
C PHE A 331 -28.17 19.45 -3.68
N GLY A 332 -28.27 19.44 -5.02
CA GLY A 332 -28.11 20.64 -5.85
C GLY A 332 -26.66 20.99 -6.21
N TYR A 333 -25.68 20.18 -5.81
CA TYR A 333 -24.27 20.38 -6.13
C TYR A 333 -23.70 19.18 -6.88
N GLN A 334 -22.79 19.43 -7.82
CA GLN A 334 -22.02 18.37 -8.46
C GLN A 334 -20.83 18.00 -7.58
N ILE A 335 -20.80 16.77 -7.08
CA ILE A 335 -19.71 16.29 -6.23
C ILE A 335 -18.47 16.00 -7.10
N PRO A 336 -17.26 16.50 -6.77
CA PRO A 336 -16.04 16.15 -7.49
C PRO A 336 -15.76 14.63 -7.50
N ALA A 337 -15.34 14.05 -8.62
CA ALA A 337 -15.13 12.60 -8.72
C ALA A 337 -14.11 12.07 -7.70
N ALA A 338 -13.01 12.80 -7.48
CA ALA A 338 -12.00 12.45 -6.49
C ALA A 338 -12.56 12.32 -5.05
N ALA A 339 -13.68 12.99 -4.73
CA ALA A 339 -14.32 12.91 -3.42
C ALA A 339 -14.92 11.53 -3.13
N PHE A 340 -15.19 10.71 -4.15
CA PHE A 340 -15.67 9.34 -3.95
C PHE A 340 -14.63 8.45 -3.26
N GLN A 341 -13.34 8.82 -3.32
CA GLN A 341 -12.30 8.11 -2.56
C GLN A 341 -12.47 8.25 -1.04
N PHE A 342 -13.34 9.15 -0.56
CA PHE A 342 -13.74 9.24 0.85
C PHE A 342 -14.36 7.94 1.37
N PHE A 343 -15.10 7.20 0.52
CA PHE A 343 -15.85 6.03 0.95
C PHE A 343 -14.96 4.97 1.59
N ASN A 344 -13.76 4.70 1.05
CA ASN A 344 -12.86 3.70 1.60
C ASN A 344 -12.41 4.01 3.04
N PRO A 345 -11.71 5.14 3.33
CA PRO A 345 -11.28 5.44 4.69
C PRO A 345 -12.47 5.64 5.65
N PHE A 346 -13.61 6.17 5.17
CA PHE A 346 -14.83 6.25 5.96
C PHE A 346 -15.33 4.86 6.38
N TYR A 347 -15.45 3.93 5.43
CA TYR A 347 -15.88 2.56 5.72
C TYR A 347 -14.86 1.80 6.57
N ILE A 348 -13.56 2.08 6.45
CA ILE A 348 -12.56 1.50 7.36
C ILE A 348 -12.89 1.93 8.80
N ILE A 349 -13.10 3.23 9.03
CA ILE A 349 -13.40 3.75 10.37
C ILE A 349 -14.70 3.14 10.92
N VAL A 350 -15.73 2.99 10.10
CA VAL A 350 -17.04 2.45 10.51
C VAL A 350 -17.02 0.93 10.71
N PHE A 351 -16.38 0.19 9.81
CA PHE A 351 -16.50 -1.28 9.73
C PHE A 351 -15.31 -2.07 10.27
N ALA A 352 -14.17 -1.44 10.61
CA ALA A 352 -13.02 -2.15 11.16
C ALA A 352 -13.37 -2.99 12.40
N VAL A 353 -14.06 -2.41 13.38
CA VAL A 353 -14.48 -3.12 14.60
C VAL A 353 -15.54 -4.19 14.31
N PRO A 354 -16.63 -3.91 13.57
CA PRO A 354 -17.58 -4.95 13.14
C PRO A 354 -16.94 -6.15 12.45
N VAL A 355 -16.04 -5.94 11.48
CA VAL A 355 -15.38 -7.02 10.73
C VAL A 355 -14.45 -7.83 11.64
N ALA A 356 -13.68 -7.18 12.51
CA ALA A 356 -12.85 -7.88 13.50
C ALA A 356 -13.71 -8.75 14.44
N ASN A 357 -14.83 -8.21 14.95
CA ASN A 357 -15.77 -8.92 15.80
C ASN A 357 -16.41 -10.12 15.08
N PHE A 358 -16.76 -9.97 13.81
CA PHE A 358 -17.25 -11.08 12.98
C PHE A 358 -16.25 -12.23 12.93
N TRP A 359 -14.97 -11.95 12.65
CA TRP A 359 -13.95 -13.00 12.57
C TRP A 359 -13.65 -13.65 13.91
N MET A 360 -13.71 -12.90 15.02
CA MET A 360 -13.58 -13.46 16.37
C MET A 360 -14.75 -14.39 16.68
N TRP A 361 -15.99 -13.94 16.45
CA TRP A 361 -17.19 -14.75 16.62
C TRP A 361 -17.18 -16.02 15.75
N TRP A 362 -16.75 -15.90 14.49
CA TRP A 362 -16.63 -17.02 13.56
C TRP A 362 -15.64 -18.08 14.07
N LYS A 363 -14.46 -17.64 14.53
CA LYS A 363 -13.45 -18.51 15.15
C LYS A 363 -13.97 -19.19 16.42
N HIS A 364 -14.69 -18.47 17.29
CA HIS A 364 -15.27 -19.03 18.52
C HIS A 364 -16.31 -20.12 18.27
N ARG A 365 -16.95 -20.15 17.10
CA ARG A 365 -17.82 -21.25 16.67
C ARG A 365 -17.07 -22.47 16.13
N GLY A 366 -15.73 -22.51 16.27
CA GLY A 366 -14.89 -23.59 15.75
C GLY A 366 -14.81 -23.64 14.22
N LYS A 367 -15.18 -22.54 13.54
CA LYS A 367 -15.11 -22.46 12.07
C LYS A 367 -13.72 -22.02 11.62
N GLU A 368 -13.39 -22.35 10.37
CA GLU A 368 -12.09 -22.02 9.77
C GLU A 368 -11.86 -20.50 9.73
N ALA A 369 -10.69 -20.07 10.22
CA ALA A 369 -10.34 -18.67 10.42
C ALA A 369 -8.82 -18.42 10.29
N SER A 370 -8.09 -19.32 9.63
CA SER A 370 -6.68 -19.15 9.26
C SER A 370 -6.47 -17.91 8.39
N SER A 371 -5.23 -17.41 8.37
CA SER A 371 -4.91 -16.18 7.65
C SER A 371 -5.20 -16.27 6.17
N LEU A 372 -4.78 -17.36 5.53
CA LEU A 372 -5.04 -17.62 4.11
C LEU A 372 -6.54 -17.69 3.79
N PHE A 373 -7.35 -18.26 4.67
CA PHE A 373 -8.80 -18.29 4.50
C PHE A 373 -9.41 -16.89 4.54
N LYS A 374 -9.01 -16.06 5.52
CA LYS A 374 -9.49 -14.67 5.62
C LYS A 374 -9.06 -13.83 4.42
N MET A 375 -7.80 -13.98 3.98
CA MET A 375 -7.28 -13.30 2.79
C MET A 375 -8.03 -13.71 1.52
N ALA A 376 -8.28 -15.02 1.33
CA ALA A 376 -9.05 -15.52 0.19
C ALA A 376 -10.49 -14.98 0.18
N ASN A 377 -11.17 -14.97 1.34
CA ASN A 377 -12.49 -14.35 1.45
C ASN A 377 -12.42 -12.83 1.19
N GLY A 378 -11.35 -12.16 1.62
CA GLY A 378 -11.13 -10.75 1.32
C GLY A 378 -11.06 -10.48 -0.19
N VAL A 379 -10.34 -11.30 -0.95
CA VAL A 379 -10.28 -11.23 -2.42
C VAL A 379 -11.65 -11.49 -3.05
N ILE A 380 -12.41 -12.48 -2.56
CA ILE A 380 -13.76 -12.78 -3.06
C ILE A 380 -14.69 -11.59 -2.83
N ILE A 381 -14.74 -11.06 -1.60
CA ILE A 381 -15.63 -9.94 -1.24
C ILE A 381 -15.27 -8.70 -2.05
N MET A 382 -13.98 -8.42 -2.21
CA MET A 382 -13.52 -7.32 -3.07
C MET A 382 -13.93 -7.57 -4.54
N GLY A 383 -13.81 -8.79 -5.05
CA GLY A 383 -14.24 -9.14 -6.41
C GLY A 383 -15.74 -8.96 -6.62
N LEU A 384 -16.54 -9.33 -5.62
CA LEU A 384 -17.98 -9.10 -5.62
C LEU A 384 -18.35 -7.60 -5.58
N GLY A 385 -17.47 -6.73 -5.06
CA GLY A 385 -17.66 -5.28 -5.15
C GLY A 385 -17.71 -4.77 -6.58
N PHE A 386 -16.98 -5.39 -7.51
CA PHE A 386 -17.03 -5.05 -8.92
C PHE A 386 -18.33 -5.44 -9.62
N VAL A 387 -19.18 -6.29 -9.03
CA VAL A 387 -20.56 -6.52 -9.53
C VAL A 387 -21.36 -5.22 -9.54
N PHE A 388 -21.19 -4.37 -8.53
CA PHE A 388 -21.84 -3.05 -8.51
C PHE A 388 -21.32 -2.14 -9.62
N MET A 389 -20.03 -2.26 -9.97
CA MET A 389 -19.46 -1.53 -11.11
C MET A 389 -19.95 -2.08 -12.45
N VAL A 390 -20.17 -3.39 -12.58
CA VAL A 390 -20.83 -3.98 -13.75
C VAL A 390 -22.25 -3.42 -13.91
N PHE A 391 -23.04 -3.38 -12.84
CA PHE A 391 -24.38 -2.79 -12.88
C PHE A 391 -24.35 -1.28 -13.16
N ALA A 392 -23.36 -0.56 -12.64
CA ALA A 392 -23.14 0.84 -13.01
C ALA A 392 -22.92 0.96 -14.52
N SER A 393 -22.02 0.17 -15.10
CA SER A 393 -21.72 0.21 -16.54
C SER A 393 -22.94 -0.13 -17.40
N MET A 394 -23.72 -1.16 -17.03
CA MET A 394 -24.97 -1.48 -17.71
C MET A 394 -26.00 -0.34 -17.62
N GLN A 395 -26.09 0.32 -16.47
CA GLN A 395 -26.97 1.48 -16.30
C GLN A 395 -26.50 2.65 -17.17
N TYR A 396 -25.19 2.93 -17.22
CA TYR A 396 -24.62 3.95 -18.09
C TYR A 396 -24.89 3.65 -19.57
N GLU A 397 -24.73 2.41 -20.04
CA GLU A 397 -25.02 2.02 -21.43
C GLU A 397 -26.50 2.24 -21.78
N THR A 398 -27.41 2.09 -20.80
CA THR A 398 -28.85 2.24 -21.00
C THR A 398 -29.31 3.70 -20.89
N LEU A 399 -28.78 4.47 -19.94
CA LEU A 399 -29.29 5.78 -19.54
C LEU A 399 -28.33 6.94 -19.82
N GLY A 400 -27.09 6.67 -20.24
CA GLY A 400 -26.03 7.67 -20.44
C GLY A 400 -25.32 8.14 -19.17
N LYS A 401 -25.86 7.82 -17.98
CA LYS A 401 -25.23 8.04 -16.67
C LYS A 401 -25.60 6.91 -15.70
N SER A 402 -24.69 6.57 -14.80
CA SER A 402 -24.91 5.63 -13.70
C SER A 402 -25.10 6.35 -12.36
N ALA A 403 -25.84 5.73 -11.45
CA ALA A 403 -26.10 6.33 -10.15
C ALA A 403 -24.90 6.21 -9.20
N LEU A 404 -24.68 7.24 -8.39
CA LEU A 404 -23.56 7.31 -7.44
C LEU A 404 -23.53 6.17 -6.42
N TYR A 405 -24.68 5.58 -6.07
CA TYR A 405 -24.75 4.55 -5.03
C TYR A 405 -24.04 3.26 -5.46
N TRP A 406 -23.86 3.01 -6.76
CA TRP A 406 -23.10 1.86 -7.24
C TRP A 406 -21.64 1.93 -6.82
N LEU A 407 -21.01 3.09 -6.99
CA LEU A 407 -19.65 3.34 -6.50
C LEU A 407 -19.60 3.21 -4.98
N ALA A 408 -20.56 3.79 -4.25
CA ALA A 408 -20.62 3.70 -2.79
C ALA A 408 -20.70 2.24 -2.30
N LEU A 409 -21.44 1.37 -2.99
CA LEU A 409 -21.53 -0.05 -2.69
C LEU A 409 -20.27 -0.83 -3.09
N ALA A 410 -19.66 -0.50 -4.25
CA ALA A 410 -18.39 -1.08 -4.66
C ALA A 410 -17.30 -0.80 -3.62
N TYR A 411 -17.13 0.46 -3.20
CA TYR A 411 -16.19 0.84 -2.15
C TYR A 411 -16.47 0.15 -0.82
N LEU A 412 -17.74 -0.08 -0.45
CA LEU A 412 -18.11 -0.81 0.76
C LEU A 412 -17.54 -2.24 0.73
N PHE A 413 -17.78 -2.97 -0.36
CA PHE A 413 -17.29 -4.34 -0.51
C PHE A 413 -15.77 -4.40 -0.62
N HIS A 414 -15.15 -3.49 -1.38
CA HIS A 414 -13.69 -3.40 -1.46
C HIS A 414 -13.07 -3.20 -0.08
N THR A 415 -13.69 -2.33 0.73
CA THR A 415 -13.23 -2.04 2.10
C THR A 415 -13.44 -3.21 3.05
N ILE A 416 -14.59 -3.90 3.01
CA ILE A 416 -14.81 -5.10 3.82
C ILE A 416 -13.79 -6.19 3.42
N GLY A 417 -13.52 -6.34 2.13
CA GLY A 417 -12.48 -7.23 1.61
C GLY A 417 -11.09 -6.88 2.18
N GLU A 418 -10.73 -5.59 2.17
CA GLU A 418 -9.48 -5.08 2.74
C GLU A 418 -9.36 -5.39 4.23
N LEU A 419 -10.42 -5.15 5.00
CA LEU A 419 -10.48 -5.43 6.44
C LEU A 419 -10.35 -6.94 6.76
N CYS A 420 -10.69 -7.82 5.81
CA CYS A 420 -10.48 -9.26 5.94
C CYS A 420 -9.05 -9.70 5.60
N ALA A 421 -8.41 -9.05 4.62
CA ALA A 421 -7.12 -9.48 4.08
C ALA A 421 -5.92 -8.72 4.67
N SER A 422 -5.97 -7.39 4.72
CA SER A 422 -4.81 -6.53 4.97
C SER A 422 -4.19 -6.69 6.37
N PRO A 423 -4.94 -6.61 7.49
CA PRO A 423 -4.37 -6.79 8.83
C PRO A 423 -3.77 -8.20 9.02
N VAL A 424 -4.39 -9.18 8.37
CA VAL A 424 -4.06 -10.59 8.47
C VAL A 424 -2.80 -10.92 7.68
N ALA A 425 -2.64 -10.36 6.46
CA ALA A 425 -1.45 -10.54 5.63
C ALA A 425 -0.18 -10.09 6.37
N LEU A 426 -0.22 -8.92 7.02
CA LEU A 426 0.89 -8.40 7.80
C LEU A 426 1.28 -9.36 8.94
N SER A 427 0.29 -9.82 9.72
CA SER A 427 0.53 -10.79 10.80
C SER A 427 1.07 -12.11 10.26
N PHE A 428 0.53 -12.59 9.14
CA PHE A 428 0.94 -13.84 8.51
C PHE A 428 2.42 -13.83 8.11
N ILE A 429 2.89 -12.73 7.54
CA ILE A 429 4.30 -12.56 7.17
C ILE A 429 5.20 -12.69 8.39
N THR A 430 4.88 -11.98 9.47
CA THR A 430 5.70 -12.01 10.69
C THR A 430 5.73 -13.39 11.35
N LYS A 431 4.68 -14.21 11.15
CA LYS A 431 4.58 -15.57 11.73
C LYS A 431 5.33 -16.63 10.93
N LEU A 432 5.36 -16.50 9.60
CA LEU A 432 5.96 -17.51 8.72
C LEU A 432 7.38 -17.16 8.27
N ALA A 433 7.74 -15.87 8.27
CA ALA A 433 9.07 -15.44 7.90
C ALA A 433 10.10 -16.05 8.88
N PRO A 434 11.19 -16.65 8.38
CA PRO A 434 12.31 -17.03 9.24
C PRO A 434 12.82 -15.78 9.95
N ILE A 435 13.13 -15.91 11.25
CA ILE A 435 13.44 -14.78 12.14
C ILE A 435 14.52 -13.88 11.53
N ARG A 436 15.61 -14.48 11.04
CA ARG A 436 16.75 -13.80 10.41
C ARG A 436 16.45 -13.04 9.11
N TYR A 437 15.27 -13.26 8.51
CA TYR A 437 14.82 -12.63 7.26
C TYR A 437 13.57 -11.77 7.41
N GLY A 438 13.08 -11.53 8.64
CA GLY A 438 11.82 -10.82 8.87
C GLY A 438 11.74 -9.46 8.17
N ALA A 439 12.79 -8.62 8.31
CA ALA A 439 12.85 -7.31 7.66
C ALA A 439 12.87 -7.38 6.13
N LEU A 440 13.57 -8.38 5.56
CA LEU A 440 13.61 -8.59 4.12
C LEU A 440 12.24 -9.05 3.59
N MET A 441 11.55 -9.94 4.30
CA MET A 441 10.19 -10.38 3.94
C MET A 441 9.18 -9.23 3.99
N MET A 442 9.33 -8.30 4.94
CA MET A 442 8.55 -7.06 4.95
C MET A 442 8.82 -6.19 3.71
N GLY A 443 10.08 -6.10 3.26
CA GLY A 443 10.43 -5.44 2.00
C GLY A 443 9.76 -6.11 0.79
N VAL A 444 9.76 -7.44 0.74
CA VAL A 444 9.11 -8.21 -0.33
C VAL A 444 7.60 -8.03 -0.32
N TYR A 445 6.97 -7.94 0.86
CA TYR A 445 5.56 -7.61 0.98
C TYR A 445 5.21 -6.24 0.39
N PHE A 446 6.03 -5.22 0.66
CA PHE A 446 5.84 -3.91 0.04
C PHE A 446 6.06 -3.96 -1.47
N ALA A 447 7.06 -4.72 -1.95
CA ALA A 447 7.25 -4.95 -3.38
C ALA A 447 6.02 -5.64 -4.02
N ALA A 448 5.44 -6.66 -3.36
CA ALA A 448 4.24 -7.35 -3.82
C ALA A 448 3.02 -6.42 -3.87
N THR A 449 2.87 -5.54 -2.87
CA THR A 449 1.82 -4.51 -2.86
C THR A 449 2.01 -3.51 -4.00
N GLY A 450 3.24 -3.06 -4.23
CA GLY A 450 3.60 -2.21 -5.37
C GLY A 450 3.33 -2.89 -6.71
N LEU A 451 3.66 -4.19 -6.84
CA LEU A 451 3.36 -4.97 -8.03
C LEU A 451 1.86 -5.08 -8.27
N GLY A 452 1.06 -5.28 -7.21
CA GLY A 452 -0.39 -5.19 -7.30
C GLY A 452 -0.85 -3.85 -7.86
N ASN A 453 -0.27 -2.73 -7.42
CA ASN A 453 -0.57 -1.40 -7.99
C ASN A 453 -0.20 -1.29 -9.48
N LYS A 454 0.92 -1.86 -9.93
CA LYS A 454 1.25 -1.91 -11.37
C LYS A 454 0.27 -2.77 -12.16
N VAL A 455 -0.14 -3.91 -11.61
CA VAL A 455 -1.21 -4.76 -12.20
C VAL A 455 -2.52 -3.99 -12.30
N ALA A 456 -2.85 -3.17 -11.29
CA ALA A 456 -4.04 -2.32 -11.35
C ALA A 456 -3.97 -1.33 -12.52
N GLY A 457 -2.83 -0.65 -12.70
CA GLY A 457 -2.63 0.23 -13.86
C GLY A 457 -2.81 -0.49 -15.19
N LEU A 458 -2.24 -1.70 -15.34
CA LEU A 458 -2.37 -2.52 -16.55
C LEU A 458 -3.82 -2.93 -16.85
N ILE A 459 -4.53 -3.42 -15.83
CA ILE A 459 -5.95 -3.79 -15.97
C ILE A 459 -6.79 -2.55 -16.32
N GLY A 460 -6.51 -1.41 -15.68
CA GLY A 460 -7.17 -0.15 -15.99
C GLY A 460 -6.91 0.32 -17.42
N GLU A 461 -5.66 0.27 -17.87
CA GLU A 461 -5.25 0.66 -19.23
C GLU A 461 -6.03 -0.12 -20.29
N SER A 462 -6.16 -1.45 -20.11
CA SER A 462 -6.91 -2.34 -21.00
C SER A 462 -8.41 -2.02 -21.11
N ALA A 463 -8.98 -1.22 -20.20
CA ALA A 463 -10.36 -0.76 -20.31
C ALA A 463 -10.58 0.17 -21.51
N SER A 464 -9.52 0.82 -21.99
CA SER A 464 -9.58 1.70 -23.17
C SER A 464 -9.94 0.93 -24.45
N GLU A 465 -9.55 -0.35 -24.53
CA GLU A 465 -9.85 -1.23 -25.67
C GLU A 465 -11.02 -2.17 -25.38
N ALA A 466 -11.02 -2.80 -24.20
CA ALA A 466 -12.00 -3.82 -23.85
C ALA A 466 -13.33 -3.25 -23.34
N GLY A 467 -13.35 -1.99 -22.90
CA GLY A 467 -14.50 -1.36 -22.24
C GLY A 467 -14.58 -1.65 -20.74
N GLU A 468 -15.04 -0.65 -19.99
CA GLU A 468 -15.16 -0.66 -18.51
C GLU A 468 -16.00 -1.85 -18.01
N LEU A 469 -17.13 -2.16 -18.66
CA LEU A 469 -18.02 -3.27 -18.30
C LEU A 469 -17.27 -4.61 -18.31
N ASN A 470 -16.54 -4.91 -19.39
CA ASN A 470 -15.81 -6.16 -19.55
C ASN A 470 -14.67 -6.28 -18.55
N ILE A 471 -13.97 -5.17 -18.26
CA ILE A 471 -12.91 -5.15 -17.25
C ILE A 471 -13.48 -5.40 -15.85
N PHE A 472 -14.56 -4.72 -15.45
CA PHE A 472 -15.18 -4.95 -14.14
C PHE A 472 -15.73 -6.38 -13.99
N ALA A 473 -16.34 -6.93 -15.05
CA ALA A 473 -16.79 -8.32 -15.07
C ALA A 473 -15.61 -9.30 -14.98
N GLY A 474 -14.53 -9.05 -15.73
CA GLY A 474 -13.32 -9.85 -15.72
C GLY A 474 -12.65 -9.88 -14.34
N ILE A 475 -12.52 -8.72 -13.68
CA ILE A 475 -12.00 -8.63 -12.30
C ILE A 475 -12.86 -9.45 -11.35
N THR A 476 -14.20 -9.31 -11.44
CA THR A 476 -15.15 -10.06 -10.61
C THR A 476 -14.93 -11.56 -10.74
N ILE A 477 -14.95 -12.08 -11.97
CA ILE A 477 -14.81 -13.50 -12.25
C ILE A 477 -13.47 -14.01 -11.76
N PHE A 478 -12.38 -13.31 -12.10
CA PHE A 478 -11.03 -13.71 -11.74
C PHE A 478 -10.84 -13.76 -10.22
N CYS A 479 -11.25 -12.71 -9.49
CA CYS A 479 -11.02 -12.64 -8.05
C CYS A 479 -11.86 -13.68 -7.28
N VAL A 480 -13.11 -13.90 -7.70
CA VAL A 480 -13.96 -14.94 -7.11
C VAL A 480 -13.36 -16.33 -7.39
N ALA A 481 -13.00 -16.62 -8.64
CA ALA A 481 -12.41 -17.91 -9.01
C ALA A 481 -11.07 -18.15 -8.28
N PHE A 482 -10.20 -17.14 -8.22
CA PHE A 482 -8.92 -17.22 -7.53
C PHE A 482 -9.09 -17.45 -6.03
N GLY A 483 -9.98 -16.71 -5.37
CA GLY A 483 -10.25 -16.90 -3.94
C GLY A 483 -10.84 -18.29 -3.64
N LEU A 484 -11.76 -18.77 -4.47
CA LEU A 484 -12.30 -20.13 -4.36
C LEU A 484 -11.21 -21.20 -4.57
N LEU A 485 -10.29 -20.98 -5.51
CA LEU A 485 -9.14 -21.86 -5.72
C LEU A 485 -8.26 -21.91 -4.46
N VAL A 486 -7.92 -20.77 -3.88
CA VAL A 486 -7.14 -20.71 -2.62
C VAL A 486 -7.85 -21.46 -1.49
N ILE A 487 -9.17 -21.31 -1.37
CA ILE A 487 -9.97 -22.04 -0.38
C ILE A 487 -9.95 -23.55 -0.67
N ALA A 488 -10.07 -23.97 -1.93
CA ALA A 488 -10.02 -25.38 -2.31
C ALA A 488 -8.68 -26.04 -1.95
N ILE A 489 -7.57 -25.31 -2.09
CA ILE A 489 -6.22 -25.76 -1.71
C ILE A 489 -5.82 -25.35 -0.29
N LEU A 490 -6.74 -24.86 0.54
CA LEU A 490 -6.40 -24.33 1.87
C LEU A 490 -5.82 -25.41 2.78
N LYS A 491 -6.37 -26.63 2.74
CA LYS A 491 -5.99 -27.73 3.62
C LYS A 491 -4.50 -28.11 3.48
N PRO A 492 -3.94 -28.33 2.27
CA PRO A 492 -2.51 -28.54 2.12
C PRO A 492 -1.67 -27.30 2.47
N LEU A 493 -2.11 -26.08 2.14
CA LEU A 493 -1.37 -24.86 2.51
C LEU A 493 -1.26 -24.70 4.02
N LYS A 494 -2.35 -24.91 4.76
CA LYS A 494 -2.38 -24.85 6.22
C LYS A 494 -1.44 -25.88 6.83
N ARG A 495 -1.40 -27.10 6.29
CA ARG A 495 -0.46 -28.15 6.75
C ARG A 495 1.00 -27.68 6.67
N LEU A 496 1.37 -26.98 5.60
CA LEU A 496 2.72 -26.46 5.39
C LEU A 496 3.07 -25.26 6.29
N THR A 497 2.09 -24.67 7.00
CA THR A 497 2.38 -23.66 8.03
C THR A 497 2.96 -24.26 9.31
N HIS A 498 2.82 -25.58 9.51
CA HIS A 498 3.30 -26.29 10.71
C HIS A 498 2.84 -25.61 12.02
N GLY A 499 1.55 -25.30 12.13
CA GLY A 499 0.95 -24.77 13.37
C GLY A 499 1.36 -23.33 13.75
N ALA A 500 2.15 -22.63 12.92
CA ALA A 500 2.70 -21.30 13.23
C ALA A 500 1.63 -20.26 13.60
N GLU A 501 0.39 -20.43 13.15
CA GLU A 501 -0.73 -19.54 13.46
C GLU A 501 -1.50 -19.93 14.73
N GLU A 502 -1.36 -21.17 15.22
CA GLU A 502 -2.16 -21.78 16.29
C GLU A 502 -1.41 -21.82 17.64
N ASP A 503 -0.06 -21.84 17.62
CA ASP A 503 0.81 -22.04 18.79
C ASP A 503 1.05 -20.78 19.68
N GLU A 504 0.33 -19.67 19.47
CA GLU A 504 0.50 -18.43 20.26
C GLU A 504 0.31 -18.63 21.79
N ARG A 505 -0.38 -19.68 22.22
CA ARG A 505 -0.52 -20.02 23.66
C ARG A 505 0.74 -20.61 24.29
N ALA A 506 1.70 -21.10 23.51
CA ALA A 506 2.91 -21.75 24.04
C ALA A 506 4.12 -20.80 24.18
N MET A 507 4.11 -19.64 23.52
CA MET A 507 5.21 -18.65 23.61
C MET A 507 4.99 -17.57 24.68
N THR A 508 3.87 -17.62 25.39
CA THR A 508 3.52 -16.68 26.48
C THR A 508 3.29 -17.38 27.83
N SER A 509 3.51 -18.69 27.91
CA SER A 509 3.46 -19.48 29.16
C SER A 509 4.85 -19.76 29.71
#